data_AF-A0A6N2BCH4-F1
#
_entry.id   AF-A0A6N2BCH4-F1
#
_cell.length_a   1.000
_cell.length_b   1.000
_cell.length_c   1.000
_cell.angle_alpha   90.00
_cell.angle_beta   90.00
_cell.angle_gamma   90.00
#
_symmetry.space_group_name_H-M   'P 1'
#
loop_
_entity.id
_entity.type
_entity.pdbx_description
1 polymer ?
#
loop_
_entity_poly.entity_id
_entity_poly.type
_entity_poly.pdbx_seq_one_letter_code
_entity_poly.pdbx_strand_id
1 'polypeptide(L)'
;VFIISNLSKLEFVALDISGNNYLSWVLDTEIHLDAKGLGTTITKENAASSQDKAKAMIFLRHHLDEGLKAGYLTVKDLLKLWTGLKERYDQIKAMVLP
;
A
#
# COMPACT_ATOMS: atom_id res chain seq x y z
N VAL A 1 14.11 26.98 15.97
CA VAL A 1 14.73 25.79 15.34
C VAL A 1 13.66 25.11 14.51
N PHE A 2 13.66 25.31 13.19
CA PHE A 2 12.80 24.52 12.32
C PHE A 2 13.44 23.14 12.18
N ILE A 3 12.75 22.10 12.64
CA ILE A 3 13.14 20.73 12.30
C ILE A 3 12.90 20.59 10.80
N ILE A 4 13.97 20.32 10.05
CA ILE A 4 13.86 19.90 8.65
C ILE A 4 13.12 18.55 8.69
N SER A 5 11.81 18.57 8.45
CA SER A 5 11.09 17.35 8.11
C SER A 5 11.60 16.91 6.75
N ASN A 6 12.58 16.00 6.76
CA ASN A 6 12.92 15.22 5.58
C ASN A 6 11.78 14.22 5.34
N LEU A 7 10.59 14.75 5.00
CA LEU A 7 9.49 13.97 4.47
C LEU A 7 10.01 13.46 3.13
N SER A 8 10.44 12.20 3.11
CA SER A 8 10.83 11.56 1.86
C SER A 8 9.71 11.80 0.86
N LYS A 9 10.07 12.41 -0.27
CA LYS A 9 9.13 12.72 -1.34
C LYS A 9 8.55 11.40 -1.81
N LEU A 10 7.23 11.26 -1.72
CA LEU A 10 6.52 10.11 -2.27
C LEU A 10 6.73 10.03 -3.77
N GLU A 11 6.87 8.82 -4.28
CA GLU A 11 7.00 8.56 -5.70
C GLU A 11 5.68 8.83 -6.46
N PHE A 12 4.54 8.65 -5.80
CA PHE A 12 3.21 9.02 -6.27
C PHE A 12 2.27 9.33 -5.09
N VAL A 13 1.04 9.74 -5.37
CA VAL A 13 0.08 10.16 -4.34
C VAL A 13 -0.25 8.99 -3.42
N ALA A 14 -0.11 9.17 -2.10
CA ALA A 14 -0.47 8.14 -1.12
C ALA A 14 -1.96 7.79 -1.17
N LEU A 15 -2.31 6.54 -0.82
CA LEU A 15 -3.70 6.09 -0.72
C LEU A 15 -4.40 6.88 0.36
N ASP A 16 -5.45 7.60 -0.05
CA ASP A 16 -6.24 8.41 0.85
C ASP A 16 -7.20 7.54 1.67
N ILE A 17 -7.52 7.98 2.89
CA ILE A 17 -8.39 7.21 3.80
C ILE A 17 -9.81 6.99 3.27
N SER A 18 -10.31 7.88 2.40
CA SER A 18 -11.62 7.74 1.77
C SER A 18 -11.63 6.72 0.63
N GLY A 19 -10.46 6.45 0.02
CA GLY A 19 -10.30 5.53 -1.09
C GLY A 19 -10.63 6.11 -2.45
N ASN A 20 -10.79 7.43 -2.58
CA ASN A 20 -11.15 8.07 -3.84
C ASN A 20 -10.06 7.82 -4.91
N ASN A 21 -8.80 7.75 -4.49
CA ASN A 21 -7.67 7.44 -5.38
C ASN A 21 -7.27 5.95 -5.39
N TYR A 22 -8.09 5.02 -4.88
CA TYR A 22 -7.71 3.61 -4.72
C TYR A 22 -7.28 2.95 -6.03
N LEU A 23 -8.03 3.12 -7.13
CA LEU A 23 -7.70 2.48 -8.41
C LEU A 23 -6.40 3.02 -9.03
N SER A 24 -6.18 4.34 -8.97
CA SER A 24 -4.91 4.93 -9.42
C SER A 24 -3.75 4.47 -8.55
N TRP A 25 -3.94 4.40 -7.23
CA TRP A 25 -2.91 3.97 -6.30
C TRP A 25 -2.52 2.50 -6.50
N VAL A 26 -3.47 1.62 -6.77
CA VAL A 26 -3.19 0.20 -7.12
C VAL A 26 -2.30 0.14 -8.34
N LEU A 27 -2.67 0.83 -9.42
CA LEU A 27 -1.89 0.83 -10.67
C LEU A 27 -0.46 1.36 -10.46
N ASP A 28 -0.32 2.50 -9.78
CA ASP A 28 0.99 3.09 -9.50
C ASP A 28 1.85 2.16 -8.63
N THR A 29 1.24 1.49 -7.65
CA THR A 29 1.92 0.54 -6.77
C THR A 29 2.40 -0.68 -7.54
N GLU A 30 1.55 -1.28 -8.37
CA GLU A 30 1.89 -2.46 -9.18
C GLU A 30 3.06 -2.15 -10.13
N ILE A 31 2.97 -1.04 -10.88
CA ILE A 31 4.04 -0.60 -11.80
C ILE A 31 5.35 -0.36 -11.04
N HIS A 32 5.29 0.28 -9.87
CA HIS A 32 6.49 0.58 -9.09
C HIS A 32 7.15 -0.69 -8.52
N LEU A 33 6.34 -1.63 -8.03
CA LEU A 33 6.85 -2.92 -7.56
C LEU A 33 7.47 -3.72 -8.72
N ASP A 34 6.82 -3.77 -9.89
CA ASP A 34 7.37 -4.43 -11.08
C ASP A 34 8.69 -3.80 -11.53
N ALA A 35 8.77 -2.47 -11.59
CA ALA A 35 9.99 -1.75 -11.94
C ALA A 35 11.16 -2.05 -10.97
N LYS A 36 10.85 -2.41 -9.72
CA LYS A 36 11.83 -2.83 -8.70
C LYS A 36 12.08 -4.34 -8.65
N GLY A 37 11.44 -5.13 -9.51
CA GLY A 37 11.51 -6.60 -9.47
C GLY A 37 10.79 -7.22 -8.27
N LEU A 38 9.85 -6.48 -7.67
CA LEU A 38 9.10 -6.85 -6.46
C LEU A 38 7.63 -7.19 -6.73
N GLY A 39 7.14 -7.15 -7.97
CA GLY A 39 5.72 -7.36 -8.29
C GLY A 39 5.16 -8.71 -7.83
N THR A 40 5.98 -9.76 -7.80
CA THR A 40 5.55 -11.07 -7.31
C THR A 40 5.28 -11.09 -5.80
N THR A 41 5.73 -10.09 -5.03
CA THR A 41 5.57 -10.07 -3.57
C THR A 41 4.11 -9.92 -3.11
N ILE A 42 3.25 -9.35 -3.97
CA ILE A 42 1.81 -9.16 -3.71
C ILE A 42 0.93 -10.26 -4.31
N THR A 43 1.52 -11.29 -4.94
CA THR A 43 0.77 -12.45 -5.45
C THR A 43 0.70 -13.57 -4.41
N LYS A 44 -0.33 -14.40 -4.49
CA LYS A 44 -0.48 -15.57 -3.62
C LYS A 44 0.63 -16.59 -3.89
N GLU A 45 1.06 -17.30 -2.84
CA GLU A 45 2.06 -18.39 -2.93
C GLU A 45 3.41 -17.94 -3.53
N ASN A 46 3.75 -16.65 -3.44
CA ASN A 46 5.01 -16.15 -3.94
C ASN A 46 6.22 -16.72 -3.19
N ALA A 47 7.28 -17.01 -3.95
CA ALA A 47 8.57 -17.47 -3.44
C ALA A 47 9.54 -16.32 -3.12
N ALA A 48 9.03 -15.09 -2.98
CA ALA A 48 9.88 -13.93 -2.73
C ALA A 48 10.58 -14.04 -1.37
N SER A 49 11.82 -13.55 -1.31
CA SER A 49 12.62 -13.55 -0.10
C SER A 49 11.95 -12.73 1.02
N SER A 50 12.29 -13.02 2.28
CA SER A 50 11.85 -12.21 3.42
C SER A 50 12.30 -10.75 3.29
N GLN A 51 13.49 -10.53 2.72
CA GLN A 51 14.02 -9.20 2.45
C GLN A 51 13.18 -8.44 1.42
N ASP A 52 12.78 -9.08 0.33
CA ASP A 52 11.99 -8.43 -0.72
C ASP A 52 10.56 -8.15 -0.25
N LYS A 53 9.97 -9.06 0.54
CA LYS A 53 8.71 -8.81 1.24
C LYS A 53 8.81 -7.62 2.19
N ALA A 54 9.91 -7.48 2.92
CA ALA A 54 10.14 -6.34 3.81
C ALA A 54 10.31 -5.03 3.03
N LYS A 55 11.06 -5.01 1.91
CA LYS A 55 11.19 -3.83 1.04
C LYS A 55 9.84 -3.37 0.50
N ALA A 56 9.04 -4.31 -0.02
CA ALA A 56 7.71 -4.02 -0.53
C ALA A 56 6.74 -3.57 0.59
N MET A 57 6.82 -4.16 1.79
CA MET A 57 6.04 -3.72 2.96
C MET A 57 6.36 -2.28 3.37
N ILE A 58 7.65 -1.92 3.43
CA ILE A 58 8.07 -0.55 3.76
C ILE A 58 7.54 0.43 2.70
N PHE A 59 7.68 0.07 1.43
CA PHE A 59 7.19 0.88 0.31
C PHE A 59 5.68 1.09 0.37
N LEU A 60 4.92 0.02 0.54
CA LEU A 60 3.46 0.07 0.60
C LEU A 60 3.01 0.96 1.76
N ARG A 61 3.56 0.73 2.96
CA ARG A 61 3.27 1.54 4.14
C ARG A 61 3.65 3.01 3.95
N HIS A 62 4.75 3.32 3.25
CA HIS A 62 5.14 4.70 2.98
C HIS A 62 4.06 5.46 2.21
N HIS A 63 3.37 4.77 1.29
CA HIS A 63 2.33 5.30 0.42
C HIS A 63 0.91 5.13 0.98
N LEU A 64 0.75 4.97 2.29
CA LEU A 64 -0.56 5.00 2.95
C LEU A 64 -0.74 6.29 3.74
N ASP A 65 -1.97 6.80 3.75
CA ASP A 65 -2.40 7.79 4.73
C ASP A 65 -2.17 7.31 6.18
N GLU A 66 -1.91 8.24 7.10
CA GLU A 66 -1.64 7.93 8.51
C GLU A 66 -2.79 7.19 9.19
N GLY A 67 -4.05 7.51 8.85
CA GLY A 67 -5.21 6.80 9.37
C GLY A 67 -5.26 5.33 8.91
N LEU A 68 -4.79 5.04 7.69
CA LEU A 68 -4.64 3.67 7.20
C LEU A 68 -3.46 2.96 7.89
N LYS A 69 -2.32 3.62 8.07
CA LYS A 69 -1.19 3.06 8.82
C LYS A 69 -1.60 2.64 10.24
N ALA A 70 -2.39 3.47 10.91
CA ALA A 70 -2.95 3.15 12.23
C ALA A 70 -3.90 1.95 12.16
N GLY A 71 -4.83 1.91 11.20
CA GLY A 71 -5.77 0.81 11.02
C GLY A 71 -5.12 -0.55 10.72
N TYR A 72 -3.96 -0.56 10.06
CA TYR A 72 -3.22 -1.78 9.72
C TYR A 72 -1.90 -1.92 10.50
N LEU A 73 -1.74 -1.27 11.65
CA LEU A 73 -0.47 -1.23 12.40
C LEU A 73 0.08 -2.63 12.75
N THR A 74 -0.79 -3.58 13.08
CA THR A 74 -0.40 -4.93 13.52
C THR A 74 -0.15 -5.92 12.37
N VAL A 75 -0.48 -5.54 11.13
CA VAL A 75 -0.36 -6.42 9.96
C VAL A 75 1.10 -6.49 9.48
N LYS A 76 1.76 -7.61 9.75
CA LYS A 76 3.17 -7.84 9.37
C LYS A 76 3.34 -8.56 8.03
N ASP A 77 2.26 -9.14 7.51
CA ASP A 77 2.28 -9.86 6.24
C ASP A 77 1.82 -8.94 5.10
N LEU A 78 2.65 -8.85 4.05
CA LEU A 78 2.41 -7.94 2.92
C LEU A 78 1.13 -8.30 2.16
N LEU A 79 0.91 -9.60 1.94
CA LEU A 79 -0.25 -10.06 1.19
C LEU A 79 -1.54 -9.75 1.95
N LYS A 80 -1.56 -9.98 3.28
CA LYS A 80 -2.69 -9.59 4.14
C LYS A 80 -2.97 -8.09 4.11
N LEU A 81 -1.94 -7.25 4.09
CA LEU A 81 -2.12 -5.80 3.97
C LEU A 81 -2.73 -5.44 2.60
N TRP A 82 -2.16 -5.97 1.53
CA TRP A 82 -2.63 -5.73 0.15
C TRP A 82 -4.09 -6.16 -0.04
N THR A 83 -4.44 -7.40 0.33
CA THR A 83 -5.80 -7.91 0.18
C THR A 83 -6.78 -7.21 1.13
N GLY A 84 -6.35 -6.88 2.35
CA GLY A 84 -7.18 -6.16 3.31
C GLY A 84 -7.55 -4.74 2.86
N LEU A 85 -6.66 -4.06 2.14
CA LEU A 85 -6.98 -2.77 1.50
C LEU A 85 -8.01 -2.97 0.38
N LYS A 86 -7.81 -3.96 -0.47
CA LYS A 86 -8.75 -4.29 -1.54
C LYS A 86 -10.16 -4.57 -1.02
N GLU A 87 -10.28 -5.45 -0.03
CA GLU A 87 -11.57 -5.80 0.58
C GLU A 87 -12.27 -4.58 1.16
N ARG A 88 -11.54 -3.72 1.88
CA ARG A 88 -12.09 -2.49 2.46
C ARG A 88 -12.70 -1.57 1.40
N TYR A 89 -11.99 -1.33 0.31
CA TYR A 89 -12.46 -0.38 -0.72
C TYR A 89 -13.49 -0.98 -1.67
N ASP A 90 -13.46 -2.30 -1.90
CA ASP A 90 -14.54 -3.00 -2.58
C ASP A 90 -15.85 -2.91 -1.79
N GLN A 91 -15.80 -3.04 -0.45
CA GLN A 91 -16.97 -2.87 0.42
C GLN A 91 -17.51 -1.44 0.40
N ILE A 92 -16.64 -0.43 0.49
CA ILE A 92 -17.05 0.98 0.39
C ILE A 92 -17.76 1.25 -0.94
N LYS A 93 -17.18 0.76 -2.05
CA LYS A 93 -17.80 0.91 -3.38
C LYS A 93 -19.17 0.22 -3.46
N ALA A 94 -19.31 -0.96 -2.86
CA ALA A 94 -20.60 -1.67 -2.82
C ALA A 94 -21.66 -0.92 -1.98
N MET A 95 -21.28 -0.23 -0.91
CA MET A 95 -22.21 0.54 -0.07
C MET A 95 -22.65 1.86 -0.71
N VAL A 96 -21.86 2.43 -1.62
CA VAL A 96 -22.15 3.70 -2.30
C VAL A 96 -23.12 3.51 -3.48
N LEU A 97 -23.30 2.28 -3.96
CA LEU A 97 -24.23 1.96 -5.03
C LEU A 97 -25.62 1.60 -4.45
N PRO A 98 -26.72 2.31 -4.82
CA PRO A 98 -28.08 1.95 -4.43
C PRO A 98 -28.61 0.69 -5.13
#